data_AF-B8M0K8-F1
#
_entry.id   AF-B8M0K8-F1
#
_cell.length_a   1.000
_cell.length_b   1.000
_cell.length_c   1.000
_cell.angle_alpha   90.00
_cell.angle_beta   90.00
_cell.angle_gamma   90.00
#
_symmetry.space_group_name_H-M   'P 1'
#
loop_
_entity.id
_entity.type
_entity.pdbx_description
1 polymer ?
#
loop_
_entity_poly.entity_id
_entity_poly.type
_entity_poly.pdbx_seq_one_letter_code
_entity_poly.pdbx_strand_id
1 'polypeptide(L)'
;MTLISQAIKNDHRELEDAYSKILSAATDDEKRRWQNQFTWELARHSIGEELLVYPAFEKNLADGKQLADKDRAEHQKVKELLYKFQGLQPKDHEFTPTLRYLWSDLSQHIREEEKHDLVQLENALQQADSEKLTTKFNRTKKFIPTRSHPDAPDKPPFETVAGLMAAPLDHLSDLFRKFPGESKSELPP
;
A
#
# COMPACT_ATOMS: atom_id res chain seq x y z
N MET A 1 -21.40 -6.30 6.26
CA MET A 1 -20.28 -5.35 6.44
C MET A 1 -19.29 -5.60 5.30
N THR A 2 -18.10 -4.98 5.27
CA THR A 2 -17.15 -5.12 4.15
C THR A 2 -16.19 -6.29 4.38
N LEU A 3 -16.08 -7.20 3.40
CA LEU A 3 -15.12 -8.32 3.41
C LEU A 3 -13.69 -7.84 3.13
N ILE A 4 -12.69 -8.62 3.54
CA ILE A 4 -11.28 -8.21 3.41
C ILE A 4 -10.88 -8.04 1.94
N SER A 5 -11.34 -8.95 1.08
CA SER A 5 -11.11 -8.87 -0.37
C SER A 5 -11.69 -7.60 -0.98
N GLN A 6 -12.85 -7.14 -0.50
CA GLN A 6 -13.46 -5.91 -1.00
C GLN A 6 -12.70 -4.67 -0.52
N ALA A 7 -12.20 -4.68 0.72
CA ALA A 7 -11.39 -3.58 1.25
C ALA A 7 -10.08 -3.41 0.47
N ILE A 8 -9.38 -4.52 0.20
CA ILE A 8 -8.13 -4.54 -0.58
C ILE A 8 -8.39 -4.08 -2.02
N LYS A 9 -9.43 -4.60 -2.67
CA LYS A 9 -9.83 -4.16 -4.02
C LYS A 9 -10.15 -2.67 -4.09
N ASN A 10 -10.71 -2.08 -3.03
CA ASN A 10 -10.95 -0.65 -2.98
C ASN A 10 -9.62 0.13 -2.94
N ASP A 11 -8.65 -0.29 -2.11
CA ASP A 11 -7.31 0.31 -2.08
C ASP A 11 -6.64 0.24 -3.47
N HIS A 12 -6.79 -0.88 -4.20
CA HIS A 12 -6.27 -1.01 -5.56
C HIS A 12 -6.89 0.01 -6.53
N ARG A 13 -8.20 0.27 -6.44
CA ARG A 13 -8.86 1.27 -7.27
C ARG A 13 -8.41 2.69 -6.91
N GLU A 14 -8.16 2.96 -5.64
CA GLU A 14 -7.61 4.25 -5.18
C GLU A 14 -6.19 4.46 -5.71
N LEU A 15 -5.36 3.41 -5.70
CA LEU A 15 -4.01 3.42 -6.27
C LEU A 15 -4.03 3.65 -7.79
N GLU A 16 -4.95 2.99 -8.52
CA GLU A 16 -5.12 3.18 -9.96
C GLU A 16 -5.58 4.59 -10.33
N ASP A 17 -6.52 5.15 -9.55
CA ASP A 17 -6.98 6.53 -9.71
C ASP A 17 -5.82 7.51 -9.48
N ALA A 18 -5.08 7.36 -8.37
CA ALA A 18 -3.95 8.19 -8.06
C ALA A 18 -2.85 8.11 -9.14
N TYR A 19 -2.51 6.91 -9.62
CA TYR A 19 -1.58 6.72 -10.75
C TYR A 19 -2.05 7.49 -12.00
N SER A 20 -3.32 7.35 -12.36
CA SER A 20 -3.91 8.01 -13.53
C SER A 20 -3.91 9.54 -13.38
N LYS A 21 -4.19 10.03 -12.17
CA LYS A 21 -4.16 11.46 -11.84
C LYS A 21 -2.75 12.05 -11.89
N ILE A 22 -1.72 11.32 -11.46
CA ILE A 22 -0.32 11.78 -11.61
C ILE A 22 0.03 11.97 -13.10
N LEU A 23 -0.40 11.05 -13.97
CA LEU A 23 -0.08 11.11 -15.40
C LEU A 23 -0.85 12.18 -16.16
N SER A 24 -2.06 12.51 -15.71
CA SER A 24 -2.95 13.49 -16.34
C SER A 24 -2.88 14.89 -15.74
N ALA A 25 -2.20 15.05 -14.61
CA ALA A 25 -2.04 16.32 -13.90
C ALA A 25 -1.44 17.41 -14.80
N ALA A 26 -2.08 18.59 -14.79
CA ALA A 26 -1.75 19.73 -15.64
C ALA A 26 -0.55 20.54 -15.10
N THR A 27 -0.27 20.42 -13.81
CA THR A 27 0.78 21.20 -13.13
C THR A 27 1.67 20.32 -12.27
N ASP A 28 2.89 20.80 -11.99
CA ASP A 28 3.81 20.10 -11.11
C ASP A 28 3.31 20.04 -9.66
N ASP A 29 2.57 21.06 -9.18
CA ASP A 29 1.96 21.03 -7.84
C ASP A 29 0.90 19.91 -7.75
N GLU A 30 0.07 19.76 -8.80
CA GLU A 30 -0.91 18.69 -8.89
C GLU A 30 -0.23 17.30 -8.95
N LYS A 31 0.81 17.14 -9.78
CA LYS A 31 1.62 15.91 -9.80
C LYS A 31 2.20 15.58 -8.44
N ARG A 32 2.75 16.58 -7.73
CA ARG A 32 3.35 16.39 -6.41
C ARG A 32 2.31 15.96 -5.38
N ARG A 33 1.11 16.55 -5.40
CA ARG A 33 0.00 16.15 -4.51
C ARG A 33 -0.43 14.72 -4.74
N TRP A 34 -0.65 14.33 -5.99
CA TRP A 34 -1.04 12.97 -6.31
C TRP A 34 0.10 11.96 -6.09
N GLN A 35 1.37 12.35 -6.29
CA GLN A 35 2.53 11.55 -5.87
C GLN A 35 2.50 11.28 -4.37
N ASN A 36 2.22 12.29 -3.55
CA ASN A 36 2.11 12.13 -2.10
C ASN A 36 0.95 11.19 -1.72
N GLN A 37 -0.21 11.35 -2.37
CA GLN A 37 -1.36 10.47 -2.16
C GLN A 37 -1.01 9.03 -2.52
N PHE A 38 -0.54 8.79 -3.74
CA PHE A 38 -0.14 7.46 -4.22
C PHE A 38 0.90 6.81 -3.32
N THR A 39 1.90 7.59 -2.85
CA THR A 39 2.95 7.08 -1.95
C THR A 39 2.37 6.60 -0.63
N TRP A 40 1.52 7.40 -0.01
CA TRP A 40 0.95 7.01 1.27
C TRP A 40 -0.05 5.86 1.14
N GLU A 41 -0.90 5.88 0.11
CA GLU A 41 -1.82 4.79 -0.18
C GLU A 41 -1.08 3.46 -0.35
N LEU A 42 0.00 3.46 -1.15
CA LEU A 42 0.74 2.24 -1.41
C LEU A 42 1.49 1.75 -0.16
N ALA A 43 2.10 2.67 0.60
CA ALA A 43 2.78 2.31 1.84
C ALA A 43 1.84 1.67 2.86
N ARG A 44 0.66 2.28 3.09
CA ARG A 44 -0.31 1.78 4.08
C ARG A 44 -1.01 0.50 3.63
N HIS A 45 -1.26 0.36 2.34
CA HIS A 45 -1.80 -0.85 1.75
C HIS A 45 -0.82 -2.01 1.93
N SER A 46 0.42 -1.89 1.44
CA SER A 46 1.40 -2.99 1.48
C SER A 46 1.75 -3.42 2.90
N ILE A 47 1.97 -2.47 3.82
CA ILE A 47 2.22 -2.80 5.23
C ILE A 47 0.95 -3.41 5.87
N GLY A 48 -0.24 -2.94 5.51
CA GLY A 48 -1.48 -3.54 5.97
C GLY A 48 -1.57 -5.03 5.63
N GLU A 49 -1.20 -5.41 4.41
CA GLU A 49 -1.22 -6.80 3.96
C GLU A 49 -0.15 -7.65 4.61
N GLU A 50 1.09 -7.15 4.67
CA GLU A 50 2.22 -7.83 5.31
C GLU A 50 1.92 -8.19 6.78
N LEU A 51 1.20 -7.31 7.48
CA LEU A 51 0.90 -7.46 8.89
C LEU A 51 -0.36 -8.29 9.17
N LEU A 52 -1.36 -8.28 8.27
CA LEU A 52 -2.69 -8.84 8.53
C LEU A 52 -3.09 -9.94 7.54
N VAL A 53 -2.88 -9.72 6.24
CA VAL A 53 -3.38 -10.58 5.16
C VAL A 53 -2.43 -11.77 4.96
N TYR A 54 -1.13 -11.53 4.88
CA TYR A 54 -0.15 -12.61 4.69
C TYR A 54 -0.11 -13.59 5.86
N PRO A 55 -0.19 -13.16 7.14
CA PRO A 55 -0.41 -14.08 8.25
C PRO A 55 -1.76 -14.82 8.17
N ALA A 56 -2.79 -14.22 7.56
CA ALA A 56 -4.06 -14.90 7.33
C ALA A 56 -3.94 -15.97 6.22
N PHE A 57 -3.15 -15.73 5.17
CA PHE A 57 -2.80 -16.76 4.20
C PHE A 57 -2.09 -17.93 4.89
N GLU A 58 -0.99 -17.65 5.60
CA GLU A 58 -0.19 -18.66 6.33
C GLU A 58 -1.02 -19.51 7.28
N LYS A 59 -2.04 -18.93 7.91
CA LYS A 59 -2.88 -19.62 8.90
C LYS A 59 -3.99 -20.47 8.26
N ASN A 60 -4.62 -19.99 7.19
CA ASN A 60 -5.88 -20.56 6.70
C ASN A 60 -5.74 -21.35 5.39
N LEU A 61 -4.63 -21.20 4.67
CA LEU A 61 -4.38 -21.87 3.39
C LEU A 61 -3.28 -22.92 3.52
N ALA A 62 -3.44 -24.06 2.85
CA ALA A 62 -2.48 -25.16 2.90
C ALA A 62 -1.09 -24.78 2.34
N ASP A 63 -1.08 -23.97 1.29
CA ASP A 63 0.09 -23.38 0.63
C ASP A 63 0.33 -21.91 1.04
N GLY A 64 -0.38 -21.44 2.07
CA GLY A 64 -0.42 -20.02 2.45
C GLY A 64 0.93 -19.40 2.76
N LYS A 65 1.89 -20.18 3.27
CA LYS A 65 3.26 -19.70 3.50
C LYS A 65 3.99 -19.40 2.20
N GLN A 66 3.86 -20.27 1.20
CA GLN A 66 4.50 -20.07 -0.10
C GLN A 66 3.92 -18.82 -0.77
N LEU A 67 2.60 -18.66 -0.69
CA LEU A 67 1.90 -17.50 -1.22
C LEU A 67 2.36 -16.20 -0.54
N ALA A 68 2.31 -16.17 0.79
CA ALA A 68 2.76 -15.04 1.59
C ALA A 68 4.24 -14.67 1.37
N ASP A 69 5.14 -15.64 1.17
CA ASP A 69 6.55 -15.34 0.88
C ASP A 69 6.76 -14.81 -0.56
N LYS A 70 5.97 -15.27 -1.53
CA LYS A 70 5.97 -14.72 -2.90
C LYS A 70 5.54 -13.25 -2.87
N ASP A 71 4.42 -12.96 -2.23
CA ASP A 71 3.83 -11.62 -2.21
C ASP A 71 4.72 -10.62 -1.45
N ARG A 72 5.35 -11.05 -0.34
CA ARG A 72 6.39 -10.23 0.32
C ARG A 72 7.57 -9.91 -0.59
N ALA A 73 8.03 -10.86 -1.40
CA ALA A 73 9.12 -10.61 -2.34
C ALA A 73 8.72 -9.64 -3.47
N GLU A 74 7.46 -9.65 -3.90
CA GLU A 74 6.91 -8.68 -4.84
C GLU A 74 6.77 -7.30 -4.19
N HIS A 75 6.22 -7.24 -2.98
CA HIS A 75 6.14 -6.02 -2.18
C HIS A 75 7.50 -5.40 -1.90
N GLN A 76 8.54 -6.19 -1.66
CA GLN A 76 9.88 -5.64 -1.44
C GLN A 76 10.36 -4.82 -2.64
N LYS A 77 10.17 -5.34 -3.88
CA LYS A 77 10.51 -4.60 -5.10
C LYS A 77 9.68 -3.32 -5.24
N VAL A 78 8.38 -3.43 -4.97
CA VAL A 78 7.45 -2.28 -5.01
C VAL A 78 7.85 -1.22 -3.99
N LYS A 79 8.21 -1.61 -2.75
CA LYS A 79 8.68 -0.70 -1.70
C LYS A 79 9.96 0.03 -2.10
N GLU A 80 10.94 -0.68 -2.67
CA GLU A 80 12.20 -0.09 -3.15
C GLU A 80 11.97 0.94 -4.27
N LEU A 81 11.13 0.59 -5.24
CA LEU A 81 10.74 1.50 -6.32
C LEU A 81 9.93 2.69 -5.82
N LEU A 82 9.04 2.48 -4.85
CA LEU A 82 8.29 3.55 -4.22
C LEU A 82 9.20 4.49 -3.44
N TYR A 83 10.22 3.95 -2.74
CA TYR A 83 11.23 4.74 -2.06
C TYR A 83 12.06 5.61 -3.02
N LYS A 84 12.40 5.09 -4.21
CA LYS A 84 12.99 5.92 -5.28
C LYS A 84 11.99 6.99 -5.74
N PHE A 85 10.77 6.58 -6.10
CA PHE A 85 9.75 7.46 -6.67
C PHE A 85 9.39 8.62 -5.74
N GLN A 86 9.22 8.36 -4.45
CA GLN A 86 8.82 9.37 -3.46
C GLN A 86 9.89 10.47 -3.26
N GLY A 87 11.15 10.20 -3.64
CA GLY A 87 12.26 11.15 -3.60
C GLY A 87 12.31 12.09 -4.82
N LEU A 88 11.68 11.71 -5.93
CA LEU A 88 11.71 12.45 -7.19
C LEU A 88 10.80 13.69 -7.16
N GLN A 89 11.20 14.72 -7.88
CA GLN A 89 10.39 15.89 -8.21
C GLN A 89 9.65 15.68 -9.53
N PRO A 90 8.46 16.27 -9.72
CA PRO A 90 7.70 16.17 -10.97
C PRO A 90 8.46 16.54 -12.26
N LYS A 91 9.49 17.39 -12.12
CA LYS A 91 10.35 17.86 -13.23
C LYS A 91 11.52 16.93 -13.54
N ASP A 92 11.81 15.96 -12.68
CA ASP A 92 12.91 15.03 -12.89
C ASP A 92 12.61 14.13 -14.08
N HIS A 93 13.58 13.94 -14.98
CA HIS A 93 13.43 13.09 -16.16
C HIS A 93 13.03 11.65 -15.79
N GLU A 94 13.45 11.18 -14.61
CA GLU A 94 13.16 9.85 -14.06
C GLU A 94 11.76 9.71 -13.45
N PHE A 95 11.03 10.81 -13.23
CA PHE A 95 9.76 10.81 -12.49
C PHE A 95 8.73 9.88 -13.13
N THR A 96 8.38 10.14 -14.38
CA THR A 96 7.40 9.34 -15.12
C THR A 96 7.91 7.92 -15.44
N PRO A 97 9.16 7.72 -15.90
CA PRO A 97 9.70 6.37 -16.08
C PRO A 97 9.65 5.51 -14.81
N THR A 98 10.04 6.06 -13.66
CA THR A 98 10.02 5.34 -12.38
C THR A 98 8.60 5.00 -11.96
N LEU A 99 7.64 5.94 -12.09
CA LEU A 99 6.23 5.68 -11.81
C LEU A 99 5.65 4.56 -12.69
N ARG A 100 5.96 4.55 -13.99
CA ARG A 100 5.46 3.52 -14.92
C ARG A 100 6.04 2.14 -14.60
N TYR A 101 7.32 2.08 -14.24
CA TYR A 101 7.95 0.83 -13.84
C TYR A 101 7.36 0.30 -12.53
N LEU A 102 7.22 1.17 -11.52
CA LEU A 102 6.52 0.86 -10.27
C LEU A 102 5.10 0.34 -10.51
N TRP A 103 4.33 1.01 -11.37
CA TRP A 103 2.96 0.58 -11.71
C TRP A 103 2.92 -0.75 -12.47
N SER A 104 3.93 -1.04 -13.29
CA SER A 104 4.00 -2.32 -14.00
C SER A 104 4.04 -3.48 -13.02
N ASP A 105 4.97 -3.44 -12.06
CA ASP A 105 5.13 -4.47 -11.03
C ASP A 105 3.90 -4.54 -10.12
N LEU A 106 3.43 -3.39 -9.63
CA LEU A 106 2.26 -3.31 -8.74
C LEU A 106 0.98 -3.81 -9.43
N SER A 107 0.73 -3.42 -10.68
CA SER A 107 -0.50 -3.83 -11.39
C SER A 107 -0.49 -5.32 -11.77
N GLN A 108 0.69 -5.95 -11.86
CA GLN A 108 0.78 -7.39 -12.00
C GLN A 108 0.41 -8.07 -10.68
N HIS A 109 1.01 -7.64 -9.57
CA HIS A 109 0.69 -8.13 -8.22
C HIS A 109 -0.82 -8.04 -7.93
N ILE A 110 -1.41 -6.86 -8.09
CA ILE A 110 -2.86 -6.61 -7.93
C ILE A 110 -3.71 -7.61 -8.73
N ARG A 111 -3.31 -7.93 -9.97
CA ARG A 111 -4.07 -8.83 -10.84
C ARG A 111 -4.01 -10.27 -10.38
N GLU A 112 -2.87 -10.71 -9.87
CA GLU A 112 -2.70 -12.05 -9.32
C GLU A 112 -3.50 -12.17 -8.02
N GLU A 113 -3.35 -11.18 -7.14
CA GLU A 113 -3.98 -11.15 -5.83
C GLU A 113 -5.51 -11.13 -5.92
N GLU A 114 -6.08 -10.25 -6.76
CA GLU A 114 -7.54 -10.13 -6.92
C GLU A 114 -8.21 -11.35 -7.55
N LYS A 115 -7.47 -12.10 -8.40
CA LYS A 115 -7.99 -13.25 -9.15
C LYS A 115 -7.80 -14.57 -8.42
N HIS A 116 -6.75 -14.67 -7.62
CA HIS A 116 -6.34 -15.93 -7.01
C HIS A 116 -6.32 -15.83 -5.50
N ASP A 117 -5.49 -14.95 -4.94
CA ASP A 117 -5.10 -15.02 -3.53
C ASP A 117 -6.23 -14.60 -2.60
N LEU A 118 -6.89 -13.48 -2.91
CA LEU A 118 -8.06 -13.02 -2.18
C LEU A 118 -9.25 -13.99 -2.31
N VAL A 119 -9.40 -14.63 -3.47
CA VAL A 119 -10.46 -15.63 -3.68
C VAL A 119 -10.22 -16.86 -2.80
N GLN A 120 -8.98 -17.34 -2.75
CA GLN A 120 -8.60 -18.47 -1.90
C GLN A 120 -8.81 -18.15 -0.43
N LEU A 121 -8.37 -16.97 0.03
CA LEU A 121 -8.54 -16.55 1.41
C LEU A 121 -10.02 -16.42 1.80
N GLU A 122 -10.85 -15.76 0.98
CA GLU A 122 -12.28 -15.62 1.30
C GLU A 122 -13.00 -16.97 1.33
N ASN A 123 -12.63 -17.92 0.47
CA ASN A 123 -13.19 -19.27 0.51
C ASN A 123 -12.79 -20.06 1.77
N ALA A 124 -11.64 -19.73 2.37
CA ALA A 124 -11.14 -20.36 3.58
C ALA A 124 -11.64 -19.71 4.88
N LEU A 125 -12.15 -18.48 4.81
CA LEU A 125 -12.62 -17.72 5.97
C LEU A 125 -14.14 -17.84 6.15
N GLN A 126 -14.58 -17.79 7.41
CA GLN A 126 -15.97 -17.43 7.69
C GLN A 126 -16.17 -15.94 7.44
N GLN A 127 -17.37 -15.55 7.01
CA GLN A 127 -17.71 -14.13 6.78
C GLN A 127 -17.36 -13.23 7.96
N ALA A 128 -17.66 -13.65 9.19
CA ALA A 128 -17.37 -12.86 10.40
C ALA A 128 -15.86 -12.66 10.63
N ASP A 129 -15.02 -13.64 10.26
CA ASP A 129 -13.56 -13.52 10.36
C ASP A 129 -13.00 -12.56 9.30
N SER A 130 -13.55 -12.61 8.08
CA SER A 130 -13.22 -11.67 7.00
C SER A 130 -13.59 -10.22 7.39
N GLU A 131 -14.79 -9.98 7.91
CA GLU A 131 -15.22 -8.65 8.39
C GLU A 131 -14.36 -8.13 9.55
N LYS A 132 -13.95 -9.03 10.46
CA LYS A 132 -13.03 -8.69 11.56
C LYS A 132 -11.63 -8.36 11.04
N LEU A 133 -11.16 -9.07 10.01
CA LEU A 133 -9.88 -8.79 9.38
C LEU A 133 -9.90 -7.42 8.70
N THR A 134 -10.97 -7.07 7.98
CA THR A 134 -11.19 -5.73 7.42
C THR A 134 -11.11 -4.64 8.46
N THR A 135 -11.77 -4.85 9.61
CA THR A 135 -11.77 -3.87 10.71
C THR A 135 -10.36 -3.62 11.23
N LYS A 136 -9.57 -4.69 11.40
CA LYS A 136 -8.16 -4.58 11.81
C LYS A 136 -7.32 -3.90 10.73
N PHE A 137 -7.43 -4.33 9.48
CA PHE A 137 -6.72 -3.77 8.34
C PHE A 137 -6.91 -2.25 8.25
N ASN A 138 -8.17 -1.78 8.24
CA ASN A 138 -8.49 -0.35 8.20
C ASN A 138 -7.99 0.41 9.43
N ARG A 139 -8.01 -0.21 10.62
CA ARG A 139 -7.45 0.41 11.82
C ARG A 139 -5.93 0.54 11.72
N THR A 140 -5.23 -0.49 11.25
CA THR A 140 -3.77 -0.47 11.09
C THR A 140 -3.34 0.62 10.12
N LYS A 141 -4.02 0.76 8.98
CA LYS A 141 -3.73 1.78 7.96
C LYS A 141 -3.67 3.22 8.47
N LYS A 142 -4.45 3.56 9.51
CA LYS A 142 -4.49 4.92 10.10
C LYS A 142 -3.20 5.33 10.81
N PHE A 143 -2.34 4.37 11.14
CA PHE A 143 -1.11 4.62 11.89
C PHE A 143 0.15 4.39 11.06
N ILE A 144 0.02 3.91 9.82
CA ILE A 144 1.18 3.62 8.97
C ILE A 144 1.78 4.95 8.44
N PRO A 145 3.12 5.09 8.43
CA PRO A 145 3.81 6.27 7.90
C PRO A 145 3.38 6.64 6.48
N THR A 146 3.55 7.92 6.15
CA THR A 146 3.17 8.49 4.85
C THR A 146 4.17 8.21 3.72
N ARG A 147 5.19 7.41 4.00
CA ARG A 147 6.33 7.13 3.12
C ARG A 147 6.65 5.64 3.12
N SER A 148 7.28 5.18 2.04
CA SER A 148 7.90 3.86 1.96
C SER A 148 9.14 3.80 2.83
N HIS A 149 9.30 2.68 3.53
CA HIS A 149 10.49 2.30 4.28
C HIS A 149 10.87 0.87 3.90
N PRO A 150 11.65 0.63 2.82
CA PRO A 150 11.93 -0.72 2.33
C PRO A 150 12.67 -1.61 3.32
N ASP A 151 13.42 -1.01 4.25
CA ASP A 151 14.16 -1.71 5.31
C ASP A 151 13.28 -2.05 6.53
N ALA A 152 12.00 -1.64 6.51
CA ALA A 152 11.03 -2.00 7.53
C ALA A 152 10.81 -3.52 7.53
N PRO A 153 10.74 -4.17 8.72
CA PRO A 153 10.35 -5.56 8.79
C PRO A 153 8.96 -5.81 8.20
N ASP A 154 8.86 -6.85 7.38
CA ASP A 154 7.66 -7.29 6.63
C ASP A 154 6.95 -8.50 7.29
N LYS A 155 7.40 -8.87 8.49
CA LYS A 155 6.92 -9.99 9.29
C LYS A 155 6.74 -9.57 10.75
N PRO A 156 5.80 -10.20 11.49
CA PRO A 156 5.74 -10.07 12.95
C PRO A 156 7.09 -10.41 13.62
N PRO A 157 7.41 -9.85 14.81
CA PRO A 157 6.54 -9.11 15.72
C PRO A 157 6.41 -7.61 15.43
N PHE A 158 5.20 -7.06 15.67
CA PHE A 158 4.79 -5.69 15.32
C PHE A 158 5.51 -4.56 16.08
N GLU A 159 6.34 -4.88 17.08
CA GLU A 159 7.07 -3.90 17.91
C GLU A 159 8.07 -3.08 17.07
N THR A 160 8.58 -3.66 15.99
CA THR A 160 9.47 -2.99 15.03
C THR A 160 8.73 -1.97 14.15
N VAL A 161 7.47 -2.24 13.82
CA VAL A 161 6.59 -1.30 13.08
C VAL A 161 6.31 -0.05 13.92
N ALA A 162 6.17 -0.21 15.24
CA ALA A 162 6.05 0.94 16.15
C ALA A 162 7.29 1.84 16.17
N GLY A 163 8.49 1.28 15.97
CA GLY A 163 9.72 2.04 15.83
C GLY A 163 9.74 2.94 14.59
N LEU A 164 9.16 2.49 13.47
CA LEU A 164 9.02 3.29 12.26
C LEU A 164 8.03 4.44 12.44
N MET A 165 6.90 4.18 13.10
CA MET A 165 5.90 5.21 13.41
C MET A 165 6.45 6.34 14.29
N ALA A 166 7.50 6.06 15.08
CA ALA A 166 8.15 7.01 15.96
C ALA A 166 9.32 7.78 15.31
N ALA A 167 9.65 7.52 14.04
CA ALA A 167 10.76 8.18 13.35
C ALA A 167 10.49 9.70 13.17
N PRO A 168 11.28 10.60 13.77
CA PRO A 168 10.99 12.05 13.78
C PRO A 168 11.01 12.73 12.40
N LEU A 169 11.70 12.13 11.43
CA LEU A 169 11.95 12.73 10.12
C LEU A 169 10.69 12.80 9.25
N ASP A 170 9.85 11.77 9.26
CA ASP A 170 8.64 11.75 8.44
C ASP A 170 7.61 12.75 8.98
N HIS A 171 7.36 12.74 10.30
CA HIS A 171 6.41 13.64 10.98
C HIS A 171 6.65 15.13 10.68
N LEU A 172 7.91 15.60 10.71
CA LEU A 172 8.21 17.00 10.40
C LEU A 172 7.93 17.36 8.94
N SER A 173 8.21 16.43 8.02
CA SER A 173 8.00 16.63 6.59
C SER A 173 6.53 16.53 6.18
N ASP A 174 5.72 15.85 7.00
CA ASP A 174 4.29 15.62 6.77
C ASP A 174 3.48 16.89 7.03
N LEU A 175 3.86 17.68 8.04
CA LEU A 175 3.22 18.95 8.40
C LEU A 175 3.16 19.97 7.24
N PHE A 176 4.09 19.88 6.29
CA PHE A 176 4.16 20.78 5.13
C PHE A 176 3.75 20.10 3.82
N ARG A 177 3.38 18.81 3.87
CA ARG A 177 3.02 18.05 2.69
C ARG A 177 1.61 18.42 2.24
N LYS A 178 1.46 18.55 0.93
CA LYS A 178 0.17 18.85 0.30
C LYS A 178 -0.41 17.60 -0.34
N PHE A 179 -1.69 17.39 -0.13
CA PHE A 179 -2.48 16.31 -0.72
C PHE A 179 -3.55 16.87 -1.68
N PRO A 180 -4.10 16.06 -2.58
CA PRO A 180 -5.16 16.50 -3.49
C PRO A 180 -6.48 16.60 -2.72
N GLY A 181 -7.19 17.73 -2.87
CA GLY A 181 -8.49 17.94 -2.21
C GLY A 181 -9.63 17.07 -2.79
N GLU A 182 -9.42 16.48 -3.97
CA GLU A 182 -10.37 15.60 -4.65
C GLU A 182 -10.14 14.11 -4.35
N SER A 183 -9.20 13.77 -3.45
CA SER A 183 -8.93 12.36 -3.12
C SER A 183 -10.20 11.67 -2.60
N LYS A 184 -10.49 10.49 -3.13
CA LYS A 184 -11.57 9.62 -2.61
C LYS A 184 -11.17 8.91 -1.32
N SER A 185 -9.86 8.78 -1.09
CA SER A 185 -9.29 8.14 0.09
C SER A 185 -9.27 9.09 1.29
N GLU A 186 -9.15 8.52 2.50
CA GLU A 186 -8.79 9.32 3.68
C GLU A 186 -7.48 10.10 3.41
N LEU A 187 -7.38 11.32 3.94
CA LEU A 187 -6.15 12.14 3.95
C LEU A 187 -5.39 11.90 5.26
N PRO A 188 -4.05 12.07 5.29
CA PRO A 188 -3.31 11.86 6.52
C PRO A 188 -3.70 12.94 7.54
N PRO A 189 -3.67 12.60 8.85
CA PRO A 189 -4.07 13.50 9.92
C PRO A 189 -3.20 14.75 10.02
#